data_AF-A0A6F8YPX2-F1
#
_entry.id   AF-A0A6F8YPX2-F1
#
_cell.length_a   1.000
_cell.length_b   1.000
_cell.length_c   1.000
_cell.angle_alpha   90.00
_cell.angle_beta   90.00
_cell.angle_gamma   90.00
#
_symmetry.space_group_name_H-M   'P 1'
#
loop_
_entity.id
_entity.type
_entity.pdbx_description
1 polymer ?
#
loop_
_entity_poly.entity_id
_entity_poly.type
_entity_poly.pdbx_seq_one_letter_code
_entity_poly.pdbx_strand_id
1 'polypeptide(L)'
;MKITSSAVSLNVDADNYYPQRDGHIGPLDDGSMTSSRWTAEQLPGARVVKAFNTIQAGHLLAGGLPAGDPARIALPVAADDPDAKLTVMGLVEELGFDPIDAGGLDDSWRQQPGSPVYTTDRDAAGVRDGLASARR
;
A
#
# COMPACT_ATOMS: atom_id res chain seq x y z
N MET A 1 -4.92 26.17 -29.69
CA MET A 1 -4.39 25.98 -28.32
C MET A 1 -5.23 24.91 -27.65
N LYS A 2 -4.80 23.64 -27.68
CA LYS A 2 -5.45 22.57 -26.90
C LYS A 2 -4.91 22.68 -25.48
N ILE A 3 -5.75 23.15 -24.55
CA ILE A 3 -5.45 23.00 -23.13
C ILE A 3 -5.80 21.54 -22.80
N THR A 4 -4.85 20.63 -22.94
CA THR A 4 -4.94 19.32 -22.28
C THR A 4 -4.44 19.52 -20.87
N SER A 5 -5.34 19.86 -19.94
CA SER A 5 -5.06 19.57 -18.54
C SER A 5 -5.13 18.06 -18.41
N SER A 6 -3.99 17.38 -18.38
CA SER A 6 -3.95 16.04 -17.79
C SER A 6 -4.07 16.27 -16.30
N ALA A 7 -5.27 16.05 -15.75
CA ALA A 7 -5.46 16.06 -14.31
C ALA A 7 -4.48 15.07 -13.69
N VAL A 8 -3.65 15.52 -12.74
CA VAL A 8 -2.77 14.63 -11.99
C VAL A 8 -3.64 13.75 -11.09
N SER A 9 -3.84 12.50 -11.48
CA SER A 9 -4.67 11.56 -10.74
C SER A 9 -3.92 11.00 -9.52
N LEU A 10 -4.66 10.74 -8.45
CA LEU A 10 -4.21 9.94 -7.31
C LEU A 10 -4.68 8.50 -7.55
N ASN A 11 -3.78 7.54 -7.57
CA ASN A 11 -4.09 6.11 -7.68
C ASN A 11 -3.72 5.42 -6.36
N VAL A 12 -4.72 4.81 -5.72
CA VAL A 12 -4.50 3.96 -4.55
C VAL A 12 -4.39 2.51 -5.03
N ASP A 13 -3.18 1.98 -4.98
CA ASP A 13 -2.84 0.62 -5.39
C ASP A 13 -3.01 -0.35 -4.20
N ALA A 14 -4.06 -1.16 -4.24
CA ALA A 14 -4.33 -2.23 -3.29
C ALA A 14 -3.93 -3.62 -3.81
N ASP A 15 -3.21 -3.68 -4.93
CA ASP A 15 -2.91 -4.92 -5.62
C ASP A 15 -1.81 -5.72 -4.92
N ASN A 16 -1.90 -7.02 -5.17
CA ASN A 16 -0.95 -8.03 -4.72
C ASN A 16 -0.62 -8.87 -5.94
N TYR A 17 0.65 -8.88 -6.37
CA TYR A 17 1.09 -9.63 -7.55
C TYR A 17 1.17 -11.12 -7.22
N TYR A 18 0.51 -11.93 -8.04
CA TYR A 18 0.51 -13.39 -7.97
C TYR A 18 0.75 -13.96 -9.37
N PRO A 19 1.94 -14.50 -9.69
CA PRO A 19 2.25 -14.99 -11.04
C PRO A 19 1.26 -16.02 -11.59
N GLN A 20 0.66 -16.83 -10.70
CA GLN A 20 -0.32 -17.84 -11.08
C GLN A 20 -1.66 -17.25 -11.54
N ARG A 21 -1.99 -16.02 -11.10
CA ARG A 21 -3.21 -15.29 -11.46
C ARG A 21 -2.93 -14.25 -12.55
N ASP A 22 -1.83 -13.53 -12.41
CA ASP A 22 -1.48 -12.33 -13.18
C ASP A 22 -0.63 -12.64 -14.42
N GLY A 23 -0.09 -13.86 -14.51
CA GLY A 23 0.94 -14.21 -15.47
C GLY A 23 2.33 -13.76 -15.02
N HIS A 24 3.34 -14.11 -15.80
CA HIS A 24 4.75 -13.82 -15.49
C HIS A 24 5.17 -12.45 -15.99
N ILE A 25 5.60 -11.59 -15.07
CA ILE A 25 6.15 -10.26 -15.33
C ILE A 25 7.61 -10.26 -14.86
N GLY A 26 8.55 -10.28 -15.80
CA GLY A 26 9.99 -10.50 -15.53
C GLY A 26 10.56 -9.69 -14.34
N PRO A 27 10.46 -8.35 -14.35
CA PRO A 27 10.98 -7.52 -13.25
C PRO A 27 10.33 -7.76 -11.87
N LEU A 28 9.10 -8.29 -11.84
CA LEU A 28 8.43 -8.67 -10.58
C LEU A 28 8.85 -10.07 -10.14
N ASP A 29 9.02 -10.98 -11.09
CA ASP A 29 9.44 -12.37 -10.84
C ASP A 29 10.87 -12.45 -10.29
N ASP A 30 11.79 -11.63 -10.80
CA ASP A 30 13.19 -11.59 -10.33
C ASP A 30 13.42 -10.63 -9.15
N GLY A 31 12.36 -9.91 -8.72
CA GLY A 31 12.40 -8.97 -7.61
C GLY A 31 13.19 -7.69 -7.87
N SER A 32 13.62 -7.42 -9.11
CA SER A 32 14.29 -6.16 -9.47
C SER A 32 13.37 -4.94 -9.35
N MET A 33 12.06 -5.14 -9.38
CA MET A 33 11.03 -4.10 -9.26
C MET A 33 9.91 -4.53 -8.31
N THR A 34 9.34 -3.58 -7.56
CA THR A 34 8.13 -3.84 -6.75
C THR A 34 6.86 -3.74 -7.61
N SER A 35 5.78 -4.43 -7.23
CA SER A 35 4.55 -4.39 -8.04
C SER A 35 3.98 -2.97 -8.18
N SER A 36 4.04 -2.15 -7.13
CA SER A 36 3.53 -0.78 -7.18
C SER A 36 4.46 0.18 -7.92
N ARG A 37 5.78 -0.10 -7.97
CA ARG A 37 6.71 0.58 -8.89
C ARG A 37 6.33 0.26 -10.35
N TRP A 38 6.05 -1.00 -10.65
CA TRP A 38 5.56 -1.41 -11.97
C TRP A 38 4.22 -0.76 -12.32
N THR A 39 3.27 -0.70 -11.39
CA THR A 39 1.99 0.02 -11.55
C THR A 39 2.20 1.49 -11.92
N ALA A 40 3.14 2.17 -11.25
CA ALA A 40 3.48 3.56 -11.56
C ALA A 40 4.02 3.73 -12.99
N GLU A 41 4.82 2.79 -13.49
CA GLU A 41 5.29 2.81 -14.88
C GLU A 41 4.14 2.62 -15.90
N GLN A 42 3.08 1.89 -15.52
CA GLN A 42 1.89 1.70 -16.38
C GLN A 42 0.95 2.92 -16.38
N LEU A 43 1.08 3.82 -15.41
CA LEU A 43 0.20 4.96 -15.19
C LEU A 43 0.97 6.29 -15.22
N PRO A 44 1.57 6.67 -16.36
CA PRO A 44 2.38 7.88 -16.44
C PRO A 44 1.56 9.12 -16.07
N GLY A 45 2.08 9.89 -15.11
CA GLY A 45 1.44 11.11 -14.60
C GLY A 45 0.49 10.90 -13.41
N ALA A 46 0.24 9.65 -12.99
CA ALA A 46 -0.47 9.37 -11.74
C ALA A 46 0.48 9.44 -10.53
N ARG A 47 -0.05 9.89 -9.39
CA ARG A 47 0.57 9.75 -8.07
C ARG A 47 0.11 8.42 -7.49
N VAL A 48 0.96 7.40 -7.52
CA VAL A 48 0.64 6.05 -7.01
C VAL A 48 0.97 5.94 -5.52
N VAL A 49 0.03 5.41 -4.76
CA VAL A 49 0.17 5.12 -3.33
C VAL A 49 -0.26 3.69 -3.06
N LYS A 50 0.63 2.86 -2.50
CA LYS A 50 0.29 1.51 -2.08
C LYS A 50 -0.36 1.54 -0.69
N ALA A 51 -1.58 1.03 -0.57
CA ALA A 51 -2.31 0.93 0.68
C ALA A 51 -3.37 -0.18 0.62
N PHE A 52 -3.93 -0.59 1.76
CA PHE A 52 -4.99 -1.61 1.88
C PHE A 52 -4.65 -3.03 1.40
N ASN A 53 -3.49 -3.24 0.76
CA ASN A 53 -3.13 -4.54 0.21
C ASN A 53 -2.88 -5.61 1.29
N THR A 54 -2.68 -5.21 2.55
CA THR A 54 -2.39 -6.10 3.69
C THR A 54 -3.61 -6.46 4.54
N ILE A 55 -4.83 -6.05 4.16
CA ILE A 55 -6.05 -6.36 4.92
C ILE A 55 -7.03 -7.15 4.06
N GLN A 56 -7.73 -8.09 4.70
CA GLN A 56 -8.79 -8.84 4.02
C GLN A 56 -10.03 -7.95 3.84
N ALA A 57 -10.73 -8.08 2.71
CA ALA A 57 -11.87 -7.21 2.38
C ALA A 57 -12.97 -7.21 3.46
N GLY A 58 -13.25 -8.36 4.09
CA GLY A 58 -14.23 -8.44 5.18
C GLY A 58 -13.80 -7.66 6.43
N HIS A 59 -12.50 -7.64 6.73
CA HIS A 59 -11.96 -6.89 7.86
C HIS A 59 -11.88 -5.40 7.55
N LEU A 60 -11.58 -5.02 6.30
CA LEU A 60 -11.69 -3.63 5.86
C LEU A 60 -13.13 -3.10 6.00
N LEU A 61 -14.12 -3.92 5.67
CA LEU A 61 -15.54 -3.54 5.76
C LEU A 61 -16.03 -3.35 7.21
N ALA A 62 -15.55 -4.18 8.14
CA ALA A 62 -16.15 -4.28 9.48
C ALA A 62 -15.20 -3.87 10.63
N GLY A 63 -13.91 -3.68 10.36
CA GLY A 63 -12.86 -3.54 11.37
C GLY A 63 -12.46 -2.11 11.71
N GLY A 64 -13.11 -1.10 11.13
CA GLY A 64 -12.85 0.30 11.46
C GLY A 64 -13.26 0.61 12.90
N LEU A 65 -12.34 1.22 13.67
CA LEU A 65 -12.56 1.61 15.06
C LEU A 65 -12.20 3.10 15.27
N PRO A 66 -12.79 3.76 16.29
CA PRO A 66 -12.44 5.14 16.62
C PRO A 66 -10.96 5.34 16.91
N ALA A 67 -10.45 6.54 16.59
CA ALA A 67 -9.07 6.89 16.87
C ALA A 67 -8.69 6.67 18.34
N GLY A 68 -7.54 6.03 18.56
CA GLY A 68 -7.02 5.69 19.89
C GLY A 68 -7.57 4.40 20.51
N ASP A 69 -8.49 3.69 19.85
CA ASP A 69 -8.87 2.36 20.30
C ASP A 69 -7.66 1.39 20.20
N PRO A 70 -7.28 0.68 21.28
CA PRO A 70 -6.12 -0.19 21.28
C PRO A 70 -6.25 -1.42 20.37
N ALA A 71 -7.45 -1.73 19.88
CA ALA A 71 -7.71 -2.82 18.94
C ALA A 71 -7.70 -2.37 17.47
N ARG A 72 -7.33 -1.12 17.17
CA ARG A 72 -7.20 -0.66 15.78
C ARG A 72 -6.20 -1.50 15.00
N ILE A 73 -6.63 -1.94 13.82
CA ILE A 73 -5.76 -2.54 12.83
C ILE A 73 -4.95 -1.42 12.17
N ALA A 74 -3.64 -1.64 12.03
CA ALA A 74 -2.75 -0.75 11.32
C ALA A 74 -2.51 -1.20 9.88
N LEU A 75 -2.41 -0.24 8.97
CA LEU A 75 -2.22 -0.46 7.54
C LEU A 75 -1.01 0.33 7.02
N PRO A 76 -0.05 -0.32 6.36
CA PRO A 76 1.13 0.34 5.81
C PRO A 76 0.79 1.09 4.51
N VAL A 77 1.35 2.29 4.36
CA VAL A 77 1.15 3.20 3.23
C VAL A 77 2.51 3.59 2.65
N ALA A 78 2.74 3.27 1.38
CA ALA A 78 4.00 3.55 0.69
C ALA A 78 3.78 4.38 -0.58
N ALA A 79 4.57 5.43 -0.77
CA ALA A 79 4.48 6.33 -1.93
C ALA A 79 5.71 7.24 -2.01
N ASP A 80 6.04 7.68 -3.22
CA ASP A 80 7.14 8.64 -3.45
C ASP A 80 6.68 10.10 -3.33
N ASP A 81 5.41 10.39 -3.66
CA ASP A 81 4.83 11.72 -3.50
C ASP A 81 4.31 11.87 -2.05
N PRO A 82 4.88 12.79 -1.26
CA PRO A 82 4.53 12.94 0.15
C PRO A 82 3.10 13.47 0.36
N ASP A 83 2.60 14.33 -0.52
CA ASP A 83 1.25 14.90 -0.39
C ASP A 83 0.19 13.84 -0.72
N ALA A 84 0.45 13.02 -1.74
CA ALA A 84 -0.38 11.85 -2.07
C ALA A 84 -0.38 10.84 -0.91
N LYS A 85 0.78 10.56 -0.33
CA LYS A 85 0.90 9.67 0.84
C LYS A 85 0.05 10.17 2.00
N LEU A 86 0.21 11.43 2.37
CA LEU A 86 -0.53 12.05 3.48
C LEU A 86 -2.05 12.03 3.22
N THR A 87 -2.48 12.28 1.98
CA THR A 87 -3.89 12.19 1.59
C THR A 87 -4.45 10.79 1.86
N VAL A 88 -3.74 9.74 1.45
CA VAL A 88 -4.19 8.35 1.64
C VAL A 88 -4.07 7.90 3.10
N MET A 89 -3.05 8.35 3.83
CA MET A 89 -2.96 8.11 5.28
C MET A 89 -4.15 8.74 6.02
N GLY A 90 -4.58 9.95 5.62
CA GLY A 90 -5.81 10.57 6.14
C GLY A 90 -7.05 9.73 5.85
N LEU A 91 -7.18 9.18 4.64
CA LEU A 91 -8.28 8.27 4.31
C LEU A 91 -8.26 7.00 5.16
N VAL A 92 -7.09 6.38 5.39
CA VAL A 92 -6.95 5.21 6.26
C VAL A 92 -7.41 5.52 7.69
N GLU A 93 -7.02 6.69 8.22
CA GLU A 93 -7.45 7.18 9.54
C GLU A 93 -8.97 7.39 9.60
N GLU A 94 -9.55 8.07 8.61
CA GLU A 94 -10.99 8.33 8.52
C GLU A 94 -11.82 7.04 8.43
N LEU A 95 -11.27 5.98 7.84
CA LEU A 95 -11.89 4.65 7.78
C LEU A 95 -11.77 3.86 9.09
N GLY A 96 -11.06 4.38 10.11
CA GLY A 96 -10.95 3.75 11.43
C GLY A 96 -9.75 2.82 11.59
N PHE A 97 -8.71 2.97 10.75
CA PHE A 97 -7.47 2.17 10.80
C PHE A 97 -6.26 3.06 11.10
N ASP A 98 -5.20 2.51 11.69
CA ASP A 98 -3.96 3.26 11.95
C ASP A 98 -3.06 3.28 10.71
N PRO A 99 -2.83 4.43 10.04
CA PRO A 99 -1.88 4.50 8.93
C PRO A 99 -0.43 4.42 9.40
N ILE A 100 0.39 3.61 8.72
CA ILE A 100 1.83 3.50 8.99
C ILE A 100 2.60 3.88 7.74
N ASP A 101 3.45 4.92 7.80
CA ASP A 101 4.35 5.24 6.69
C ASP A 101 5.35 4.08 6.49
N ALA A 102 5.29 3.47 5.31
CA ALA A 102 6.10 2.32 4.92
C ALA A 102 7.20 2.69 3.90
N GLY A 103 7.48 3.98 3.69
CA GLY A 103 8.53 4.45 2.81
C GLY A 103 8.07 4.72 1.37
N GLY A 104 9.00 4.56 0.42
CA GLY A 104 8.74 4.78 -1.01
C GLY A 104 8.11 3.57 -1.70
N LEU A 105 7.77 3.68 -2.97
CA LEU A 105 7.24 2.53 -3.73
C LEU A 105 8.27 1.38 -3.83
N ASP A 106 9.57 1.68 -3.78
CA ASP A 106 10.63 0.66 -3.73
C ASP A 106 10.73 -0.07 -2.40
N ASP A 107 10.19 0.50 -1.31
CA ASP A 107 10.11 -0.16 0.00
C ASP A 107 8.85 -1.03 0.14
N SER A 108 7.88 -0.85 -0.76
CA SER A 108 6.56 -1.46 -0.69
C SER A 108 6.54 -3.00 -0.82
N TRP A 109 7.68 -3.63 -1.13
CA TRP A 109 7.84 -5.08 -1.02
C TRP A 109 7.65 -5.61 0.41
N ARG A 110 7.93 -4.78 1.42
CA ARG A 110 7.81 -5.14 2.84
C ARG A 110 6.36 -5.40 3.26
N GLN A 111 5.39 -5.03 2.43
CA GLN A 111 3.96 -5.24 2.64
C GLN A 111 3.31 -6.15 1.59
N GLN A 112 4.08 -6.84 0.73
CA GLN A 112 3.56 -7.76 -0.29
C GLN A 112 3.15 -9.14 0.29
N PRO A 113 2.47 -9.99 -0.49
CA PRO A 113 2.20 -11.37 -0.10
C PRO A 113 3.45 -12.10 0.40
N GLY A 114 3.30 -12.83 1.50
CA GLY A 114 4.41 -13.52 2.18
C GLY A 114 5.22 -12.67 3.15
N SER A 115 5.02 -11.34 3.18
CA SER A 115 5.63 -10.48 4.19
C SER A 115 5.00 -10.65 5.58
N PRO A 116 5.70 -10.28 6.67
CA PRO A 116 5.18 -10.41 8.04
C PRO A 116 3.91 -9.60 8.35
N VAL A 117 3.55 -8.62 7.52
CA VAL A 117 2.39 -7.74 7.73
C VAL A 117 1.19 -8.14 6.87
N TYR A 118 1.36 -9.01 5.87
CA TYR A 118 0.33 -9.37 4.91
C TYR A 118 -0.84 -10.14 5.55
N THR A 119 -2.03 -9.55 5.59
CA THR A 119 -3.28 -10.14 6.12
C THR A 119 -3.21 -10.57 7.58
N THR A 120 -2.59 -9.73 8.43
CA THR A 120 -2.30 -10.07 9.84
C THR A 120 -3.07 -9.28 10.88
N ASP A 121 -3.81 -8.24 10.49
CA ASP A 121 -4.62 -7.39 11.38
C ASP A 121 -3.89 -6.90 12.65
N ARG A 122 -2.58 -6.65 12.51
CA ARG A 122 -1.73 -6.20 13.62
C ARG A 122 -2.00 -4.73 13.96
N ASP A 123 -1.72 -4.39 15.21
CA ASP A 123 -1.66 -3.00 15.65
C ASP A 123 -0.47 -2.25 15.03
N ALA A 124 -0.38 -0.95 15.33
CA ALA A 124 0.67 -0.07 14.82
C ALA A 124 2.09 -0.52 15.19
N ALA A 125 2.29 -1.13 16.38
CA ALA A 125 3.59 -1.64 16.79
C ALA A 125 3.95 -2.89 15.97
N GLY A 126 3.02 -3.84 15.87
CA GLY A 126 3.19 -5.08 15.14
C GLY A 126 3.40 -4.88 13.63
N VAL A 127 2.79 -3.84 13.03
CA VAL A 127 3.07 -3.47 11.63
C VAL A 127 4.47 -2.88 11.47
N ARG A 128 4.90 -1.95 12.35
CA ARG A 128 6.26 -1.40 12.29
C ARG A 128 7.33 -2.50 12.42
N ASP A 129 7.16 -3.40 13.38
CA ASP A 129 8.05 -4.55 13.57
C ASP A 129 8.02 -5.51 12.39
N GLY A 130 6.83 -5.74 11.81
CA GLY A 130 6.67 -6.56 10.62
C GLY A 130 7.39 -6.00 9.40
N LEU A 131 7.26 -4.70 9.14
CA LEU A 131 7.96 -4.01 8.05
C LEU A 131 9.49 -4.04 8.24
N ALA A 132 9.97 -3.88 9.48
CA ALA A 132 11.40 -3.93 9.80
C ALA A 132 11.99 -5.35 9.69
N SER A 133 11.20 -6.37 10.03
CA SER A 133 11.61 -7.78 10.00
C SER A 133 11.43 -8.45 8.64
N ALA A 134 10.76 -7.81 7.67
CA ALA A 134 10.62 -8.32 6.31
C ALA A 134 11.98 -8.64 5.66
N ARG A 135 12.02 -9.72 4.87
CA ARG A 135 13.21 -10.21 4.15
C ARG A 135 12.84 -10.48 2.68
N ARG A 136 13.80 -10.27 1.79
CA ARG A 136 13.74 -10.69 0.38
C ARG A 136 14.67 -11.88 0.19
#